data_AF-A0A927V112-F1
#
_entry.id   AF-A0A927V112-F1
#
_cell.length_a   1.000
_cell.length_b   1.000
_cell.length_c   1.000
_cell.angle_alpha   90.00
_cell.angle_beta   90.00
_cell.angle_gamma   90.00
#
_symmetry.space_group_name_H-M   'P 1'
#
loop_
_entity.id
_entity.type
_entity.pdbx_description
1 polymer ?
#
loop_
_entity_poly.entity_id
_entity_poly.type
_entity_poly.pdbx_seq_one_letter_code
_entity_poly.pdbx_strand_id
1 'polypeptide(L)'
;MQKLNRYKNDITYPALPRIQLGGLKMADLKMSYQEMQAEITKLTGLVDQFSTTVTSMTTSVNTLCDGWTSASTQAYREDYTSLTSNLNQTISVVTQIIKSTSDYIAAMQTVDNQFSSNKVTIG
;
A
#
# COMPACT_ATOMS: atom_id res chain seq x y z
N MET A 1 -42.06 -9.74 -0.03
CA MET A 1 -40.97 -8.79 0.28
C MET A 1 -40.14 -9.35 1.43
N GLN A 2 -39.02 -10.03 1.13
CA GLN A 2 -38.10 -10.56 2.14
C GLN A 2 -37.08 -9.47 2.53
N LYS A 3 -36.89 -9.30 3.83
CA LYS A 3 -35.99 -8.31 4.44
C LYS A 3 -34.54 -8.77 4.22
N LEU A 4 -33.78 -8.05 3.41
CA LEU A 4 -32.32 -8.22 3.31
C LEU A 4 -31.69 -7.69 4.60
N ASN A 5 -31.20 -8.64 5.39
CA ASN A 5 -30.51 -8.43 6.64
C ASN A 5 -29.17 -7.74 6.34
N ARG A 6 -29.13 -6.40 6.46
CA ARG A 6 -27.90 -5.63 6.25
C ARG A 6 -26.93 -5.92 7.39
N TYR A 7 -25.81 -6.57 7.07
CA TYR A 7 -24.67 -6.67 7.96
C TYR A 7 -24.20 -5.24 8.32
N LYS A 8 -24.53 -4.80 9.53
CA LYS A 8 -23.88 -3.67 10.18
C LYS A 8 -22.51 -4.15 10.62
N ASN A 9 -21.52 -4.02 9.75
CA ASN A 9 -20.14 -4.16 10.13
C ASN A 9 -19.71 -2.88 10.85
N ASP A 10 -19.84 -2.89 12.18
CA ASP A 10 -19.11 -2.00 13.07
C ASP A 10 -17.62 -2.36 12.97
N ILE A 11 -16.91 -1.77 12.00
CA ILE A 11 -15.46 -1.88 11.90
C ILE A 11 -14.86 -0.59 12.45
N THR A 12 -14.73 -0.53 13.77
CA THR A 12 -13.76 0.37 14.39
C THR A 12 -12.36 -0.14 14.07
N TYR A 13 -11.66 0.56 13.18
CA TYR A 13 -10.29 0.23 12.80
C TYR A 13 -9.30 0.80 13.82
N PRO A 14 -8.41 -0.01 14.40
CA PRO A 14 -7.29 0.52 15.17
C PRO A 14 -6.34 1.29 14.24
N ALA A 15 -5.76 2.39 14.73
CA ALA A 15 -4.69 3.09 14.04
C ALA A 15 -3.57 2.09 13.71
N LEU A 16 -3.10 2.09 12.45
CA LEU A 16 -2.05 1.17 12.03
C LEU A 16 -0.77 1.42 12.85
N PRO A 17 -0.14 0.36 13.41
CA PRO A 17 1.14 0.52 14.07
C PRO A 17 2.16 1.04 13.06
N ARG A 18 2.86 2.13 13.40
CA ARG A 18 4.05 2.56 12.67
C ARG A 18 5.03 1.39 12.68
N ILE A 19 5.49 0.93 11.51
CA ILE A 19 6.55 -0.08 11.45
C ILE A 19 7.80 0.54 12.05
N GLN A 20 8.12 0.15 13.28
CA GLN A 20 9.35 0.54 13.95
C GLN A 20 10.39 -0.49 13.53
N LEU A 21 11.20 -0.14 12.54
CA LEU A 21 12.34 -0.94 12.11
C LEU A 21 13.39 -0.85 13.24
N GLY A 22 13.24 -1.71 14.24
CA GLY A 22 14.17 -1.83 15.37
C GLY A 22 15.60 -2.04 14.88
N GLY A 23 16.57 -1.54 15.65
CA GLY A 23 17.99 -1.42 15.29
C GLY A 23 18.68 -2.71 14.88
N LEU A 24 18.47 -3.13 13.64
CA LEU A 24 19.19 -4.21 12.98
C LEU A 24 20.56 -3.69 12.53
N LYS A 25 21.62 -4.37 12.95
CA LYS A 25 22.97 -4.14 12.42
C LYS A 25 23.03 -4.66 10.98
N MET A 26 23.78 -3.99 10.13
CA MET A 26 23.86 -4.27 8.69
C MET A 26 24.32 -5.71 8.36
N ALA A 27 25.01 -6.36 9.29
CA ALA A 27 25.45 -7.75 9.19
C ALA A 27 24.32 -8.79 9.29
N ASP A 28 23.11 -8.40 9.72
CA ASP A 28 21.97 -9.31 9.91
C ASP A 28 20.94 -9.24 8.77
N LEU A 29 21.19 -8.44 7.73
CA LEU A 29 20.30 -8.32 6.58
C LEU A 29 20.45 -9.51 5.64
N LYS A 30 19.35 -10.26 5.45
CA LYS A 30 19.27 -11.36 4.47
C LYS A 30 19.23 -10.90 3.01
N MET A 31 18.96 -9.62 2.76
CA MET A 31 18.95 -8.98 1.45
C MET A 31 19.88 -7.77 1.46
N SER A 32 20.65 -7.57 0.39
CA SER A 32 21.39 -6.35 0.15
C SER A 32 20.44 -5.17 -0.12
N TYR A 33 20.93 -3.94 0.05
CA TYR A 33 20.15 -2.74 -0.30
C TYR A 33 19.74 -2.69 -1.77
N GLN A 34 20.58 -3.22 -2.65
CA GLN A 34 20.27 -3.30 -4.08
C GLN A 34 19.08 -4.25 -4.33
N GLU A 35 19.05 -5.41 -3.67
CA GLU A 35 17.93 -6.34 -3.77
C GLU A 35 16.65 -5.75 -3.18
N MET A 36 16.74 -5.05 -2.04
CA MET A 36 15.57 -4.35 -1.47
C MET A 36 15.04 -3.27 -2.42
N GLN A 37 15.94 -2.49 -3.04
CA GLN A 37 15.56 -1.45 -3.99
C GLN A 37 14.91 -2.04 -5.25
N ALA A 38 15.37 -3.20 -5.70
CA ALA A 38 14.77 -3.94 -6.81
C ALA A 38 13.35 -4.41 -6.46
N GLU A 39 13.13 -4.96 -5.27
CA GLU A 39 11.79 -5.36 -4.81
C GLU A 39 10.85 -4.17 -4.61
N ILE A 40 11.33 -3.04 -4.07
CA ILE A 40 10.54 -1.80 -4.00
C ILE A 40 10.11 -1.36 -5.40
N THR A 41 11.02 -1.40 -6.38
CA THR A 41 10.71 -1.00 -7.76
C THR A 41 9.62 -1.89 -8.37
N LYS A 42 9.69 -3.21 -8.14
CA LYS A 42 8.64 -4.15 -8.56
C LYS A 42 7.32 -3.85 -7.87
N LEU A 43 7.34 -3.61 -6.56
CA LEU A 43 6.14 -3.32 -5.77
C LEU A 43 5.47 -2.00 -6.21
N THR A 44 6.26 -0.98 -6.56
CA THR A 44 5.77 0.26 -7.18
C THR A 44 5.03 -0.05 -8.49
N GLY A 45 5.64 -0.84 -9.39
CA GLY A 45 4.99 -1.21 -10.64
C GLY A 45 3.69 -2.00 -10.44
N LEU A 46 3.62 -2.85 -9.42
CA LEU A 46 2.40 -3.61 -9.08
C LEU A 46 1.29 -2.71 -8.53
N VAL A 47 1.61 -1.75 -7.64
CA VAL A 47 0.60 -0.84 -7.09
C VAL A 47 0.04 0.11 -8.15
N ASP A 48 0.86 0.53 -9.12
CA ASP A 48 0.42 1.35 -10.25
C ASP A 48 -0.54 0.59 -11.18
N GLN A 49 -0.22 -0.68 -11.48
CA GLN A 49 -1.09 -1.56 -12.25
C GLN A 49 -2.42 -1.82 -11.52
N PHE A 50 -2.36 -2.04 -10.20
CA PHE A 50 -3.54 -2.22 -9.39
C PHE A 50 -4.41 -0.96 -9.37
N SER A 51 -3.82 0.23 -9.20
CA SER A 51 -4.53 1.51 -9.28
C SER A 51 -5.23 1.72 -10.63
N THR A 52 -4.57 1.38 -11.73
CA THR A 52 -5.15 1.41 -13.08
C THR A 52 -6.33 0.45 -13.20
N THR A 53 -6.22 -0.74 -12.61
CA THR A 53 -7.29 -1.75 -12.58
C THR A 53 -8.50 -1.24 -11.80
N VAL A 54 -8.29 -0.66 -10.61
CA VAL A 54 -9.36 -0.07 -9.78
C VAL A 54 -10.11 1.03 -10.55
N THR A 55 -9.38 1.88 -11.26
CA THR A 55 -9.96 2.96 -12.09
C THR A 55 -10.79 2.38 -13.25
N SER A 56 -10.30 1.33 -13.90
CA SER A 56 -11.00 0.67 -15.01
C SER A 56 -12.27 -0.04 -14.55
N MET A 57 -12.22 -0.71 -13.39
CA MET A 57 -13.40 -1.30 -12.76
C MET A 57 -14.42 -0.21 -12.41
N THR A 58 -13.98 0.94 -11.91
CA THR A 58 -14.87 2.05 -11.52
C THR A 58 -15.62 2.59 -12.72
N THR A 59 -14.90 2.79 -13.82
CA THR A 59 -15.49 3.22 -15.10
C THR A 59 -16.52 2.21 -15.61
N SER A 60 -16.21 0.92 -15.52
CA SER A 60 -17.10 -0.16 -15.97
C SER A 60 -18.37 -0.22 -15.11
N VAL A 61 -18.25 -0.13 -13.79
CA VAL A 61 -19.41 -0.13 -12.89
C VAL A 61 -20.29 1.09 -13.10
N ASN A 62 -19.70 2.27 -13.29
CA ASN A 62 -20.47 3.47 -13.61
C ASN A 62 -21.22 3.31 -14.92
N THR A 63 -20.57 2.80 -15.96
CA THR A 63 -21.20 2.53 -17.27
C THR A 63 -22.37 1.56 -17.13
N LEU A 64 -22.20 0.48 -16.38
CA LEU A 64 -23.28 -0.47 -16.11
C LEU A 64 -24.45 0.20 -15.38
N CYS A 65 -24.16 1.00 -14.36
CA CYS A 65 -25.20 1.67 -13.57
C CYS A 65 -25.88 2.81 -14.34
N ASP A 66 -25.20 3.45 -15.30
CA ASP A 66 -25.79 4.47 -16.17
C ASP A 66 -26.70 3.84 -17.23
N GLY A 67 -26.29 2.69 -17.80
CA GLY A 67 -27.06 1.97 -18.83
C GLY A 67 -28.21 1.12 -18.27
N TRP A 68 -28.05 0.58 -17.06
CA TRP A 68 -29.07 -0.24 -16.40
C TRP A 68 -29.78 0.58 -15.33
N THR A 69 -30.89 1.22 -15.71
CA THR A 69 -31.75 1.93 -14.75
C THR A 69 -32.76 0.97 -14.14
N SER A 70 -32.53 0.57 -12.90
CA SER A 70 -33.44 -0.27 -12.11
C SER A 70 -33.46 0.19 -10.65
N ALA A 71 -34.41 -0.32 -9.86
CA ALA A 71 -34.43 -0.08 -8.42
C ALA A 71 -33.16 -0.55 -7.69
N SER A 72 -32.39 -1.48 -8.29
CA SER A 72 -31.16 -2.05 -7.74
C SER A 72 -29.90 -1.24 -8.07
N THR A 73 -29.97 -0.31 -9.03
CA THR A 73 -28.80 0.44 -9.52
C THR A 73 -28.11 1.22 -8.41
N GLN A 74 -28.89 1.84 -7.52
CA GLN A 74 -28.34 2.58 -6.38
C GLN A 74 -27.59 1.66 -5.41
N ALA A 75 -28.15 0.49 -5.09
CA ALA A 75 -27.49 -0.48 -4.23
C ALA A 75 -26.16 -0.98 -4.82
N TYR A 76 -26.13 -1.24 -6.13
CA TYR A 76 -24.90 -1.60 -6.85
C TYR A 76 -23.80 -0.53 -6.75
N ARG A 77 -24.17 0.76 -6.87
CA ARG A 77 -23.22 1.87 -6.69
C ARG A 77 -22.69 1.95 -5.26
N GLU A 78 -23.54 1.77 -4.27
CA GLU A 78 -23.17 1.80 -2.85
C GLU A 78 -22.22 0.65 -2.48
N ASP A 79 -22.52 -0.56 -2.93
CA ASP A 79 -21.67 -1.74 -2.73
C ASP A 79 -20.30 -1.53 -3.38
N TYR A 80 -20.27 -1.03 -4.61
CA TYR A 80 -19.02 -0.77 -5.31
C TYR A 80 -18.22 0.38 -4.70
N THR A 81 -18.88 1.43 -4.20
CA THR A 81 -18.24 2.52 -3.46
C THR A 81 -17.55 1.99 -2.19
N SER A 82 -18.22 1.07 -1.49
CA SER A 82 -17.64 0.41 -0.31
C SER A 82 -16.41 -0.44 -0.67
N LEU A 83 -16.47 -1.17 -1.79
CA LEU A 83 -15.33 -1.93 -2.31
C LEU A 83 -14.15 -1.01 -2.67
N THR A 84 -14.37 0.03 -3.46
CA THR A 84 -13.30 0.94 -3.92
C THR A 84 -12.59 1.64 -2.77
N SER A 85 -13.28 1.96 -1.67
CA SER A 85 -12.65 2.46 -0.45
C SER A 85 -11.57 1.51 0.07
N ASN A 86 -11.86 0.20 0.12
CA ASN A 86 -10.89 -0.80 0.58
C ASN A 86 -9.72 -0.99 -0.41
N LEU A 87 -10.00 -0.92 -1.72
CA LEU A 87 -8.96 -1.01 -2.76
C LEU A 87 -8.01 0.20 -2.68
N ASN A 88 -8.54 1.41 -2.48
CA ASN A 88 -7.75 2.62 -2.28
C ASN A 88 -6.92 2.56 -0.98
N GLN A 89 -7.48 1.98 0.09
CA GLN A 89 -6.72 1.75 1.32
C GLN A 89 -5.57 0.77 1.10
N THR A 90 -5.78 -0.29 0.31
CA THR A 90 -4.73 -1.25 -0.06
C THR A 90 -3.60 -0.55 -0.80
N ILE A 91 -3.93 0.30 -1.79
CA ILE A 91 -2.95 1.14 -2.50
C ILE A 91 -2.14 1.98 -1.50
N SER A 92 -2.84 2.70 -0.60
CA SER A 92 -2.18 3.55 0.40
C SER A 92 -1.22 2.77 1.31
N VAL A 93 -1.62 1.60 1.79
CA VAL A 93 -0.77 0.77 2.67
C VAL A 93 0.48 0.30 1.92
N VAL A 94 0.33 -0.17 0.68
CA VAL A 94 1.48 -0.61 -0.14
C VAL A 94 2.43 0.56 -0.42
N THR A 95 1.91 1.74 -0.76
CA THR A 95 2.73 2.95 -0.95
C THR A 95 3.48 3.35 0.33
N GLN A 96 2.87 3.21 1.51
CA GLN A 96 3.54 3.46 2.80
C GLN A 96 4.68 2.46 3.07
N ILE A 97 4.51 1.18 2.72
CA ILE A 97 5.56 0.16 2.84
C ILE A 97 6.74 0.47 1.90
N ILE A 98 6.44 0.84 0.65
CA ILE A 98 7.44 1.28 -0.33
C ILE A 98 8.26 2.44 0.26
N LYS A 99 7.59 3.47 0.77
CA LYS A 99 8.24 4.63 1.36
C LYS A 99 9.09 4.25 2.57
N SER A 100 8.53 3.49 3.52
CA SER A 100 9.24 3.09 4.74
C SER A 100 10.50 2.29 4.44
N THR A 101 10.47 1.42 3.43
CA THR A 101 11.64 0.64 3.04
C THR A 101 12.69 1.51 2.35
N SER A 102 12.26 2.45 1.49
CA SER A 102 13.17 3.40 0.84
C SER A 102 13.86 4.32 1.86
N ASP A 103 13.11 4.85 2.83
CA ASP A 103 13.65 5.68 3.91
C ASP A 103 14.68 4.89 4.75
N TYR A 104 14.41 3.61 5.04
CA TYR A 104 15.33 2.73 5.75
C TYR A 104 16.65 2.54 5.00
N ILE A 105 16.60 2.24 3.70
CA ILE A 105 17.79 2.07 2.86
C ILE A 105 18.64 3.35 2.89
N ALA A 106 18.03 4.52 2.71
CA ALA A 106 18.73 5.80 2.72
C ALA A 106 19.38 6.12 4.08
N ALA A 107 18.67 5.87 5.18
CA ALA A 107 19.19 6.05 6.52
C ALA A 107 20.40 5.14 6.78
N MET A 108 20.31 3.88 6.37
CA MET A 108 21.37 2.90 6.56
C MET A 108 22.61 3.20 5.70
N GLN A 109 22.45 3.59 4.44
CA GLN A 109 23.55 4.04 3.59
C GLN A 109 24.28 5.27 4.16
N THR A 110 23.54 6.18 4.78
CA THR A 110 24.12 7.35 5.47
C THR A 110 24.99 6.92 6.65
N VAL A 111 24.50 5.98 7.46
CA VAL A 111 25.24 5.39 8.58
C VAL A 111 26.54 4.74 8.08
N ASP A 112 26.47 3.92 7.03
CA ASP A 112 27.64 3.26 6.43
C ASP A 112 28.73 4.25 6.00
N ASN A 113 28.33 5.33 5.32
CA ASN A 113 29.25 6.34 4.83
C ASN A 113 29.96 7.08 5.97
N GLN A 114 29.25 7.36 7.08
CA GLN A 114 29.83 8.01 8.25
C GLN A 114 30.84 7.09 8.96
N PHE A 115 30.50 5.81 9.15
CA PHE A 115 31.42 4.85 9.77
C PHE A 115 32.64 4.53 8.90
N SER A 116 32.46 4.48 7.57
CA SER A 116 33.57 4.29 6.62
C SER A 116 34.52 5.49 6.60
N SER A 117 33.99 6.72 6.69
CA SER A 117 34.79 7.95 6.76
C SER A 117 35.57 8.08 8.07
N ASN A 118 34.99 7.64 9.20
CA ASN A 118 35.65 7.69 10.50
C ASN A 118 36.79 6.64 10.66
N LYS A 119 36.82 5.59 9.83
CA LYS A 119 37.92 4.60 9.85
C LYS A 119 39.19 5.04 9.10
N VAL A 120 39.16 6.15 8.36
CA VAL A 120 40.31 6.64 7.58
C VAL A 120 41.16 7.68 8.33
N THR A 121 40.79 8.04 9.56
CA THR A 121 41.55 9.03 10.36
C THR A 121 42.22 8.39 11.58
N ILE A 122 43.12 7.44 11.34
CA ILE A 122 44.20 7.12 12.29
C ILE A 122 45.49 7.08 11.48
N GLY A 123 46.09 8.26 11.32
CA GLY A 123 47.50 8.44 10.97
C GLY A 123 48.30 8.74 12.22
#